data_AF-A0AAP5JRD3-F1
#
_entry.id   AF-A0AAP5JRD3-F1
#
_cell.length_a   1.000
_cell.length_b   1.000
_cell.length_c   1.000
_cell.angle_alpha   90.00
_cell.angle_beta   90.00
_cell.angle_gamma   90.00
#
_symmetry.space_group_name_H-M   'P 1'
#
loop_
_entity.id
_entity.type
_entity.pdbx_description
1 polymer ?
#
loop_
_entity_poly.entity_id
_entity_poly.type
_entity_poly.pdbx_seq_one_letter_code
_entity_poly.pdbx_strand_id
1 'polypeptide(L)'
;MSGPALRHMDSHSLIHEAALGEARELTELLDRSIRKGELEKAAEIAYITVEHWEARTLQHASSEEEGLYVEALGIKPELKEVIISLTRDHQLMREIVGEIKELLAQGKVGDELLARFQALIVVDELHNRDEMKMLEKEVEGMLHDK
;
A
#
# COMPACT_ATOMS: atom_id res chain seq x y z
N MET A 1 9.60 -10.47 -13.77
CA MET A 1 10.88 -9.71 -13.79
C MET A 1 10.59 -8.35 -13.19
N SER A 2 10.97 -8.15 -11.93
CA SER A 2 10.81 -6.84 -11.26
C SER A 2 11.61 -5.77 -11.99
N GLY A 3 10.99 -4.62 -12.22
CA GLY A 3 11.61 -3.52 -12.93
C GLY A 3 12.79 -2.91 -12.15
N PRO A 4 13.76 -2.25 -12.83
CA PRO A 4 14.91 -1.63 -12.18
C PRO A 4 14.54 -0.64 -11.07
N ALA A 5 13.38 0.01 -11.19
CA ALA A 5 12.89 1.00 -10.23
C ALA A 5 12.60 0.41 -8.83
N LEU A 6 12.26 -0.88 -8.73
CA LEU A 6 12.01 -1.54 -7.46
C LEU A 6 13.28 -1.71 -6.61
N ARG A 7 14.46 -1.71 -7.24
CA ARG A 7 15.76 -1.96 -6.59
C ARG A 7 16.47 -0.69 -6.14
N HIS A 8 16.03 0.47 -6.61
CA HIS A 8 16.65 1.75 -6.26
C HIS A 8 15.83 2.40 -5.15
N MET A 9 16.37 2.46 -3.93
CA MET A 9 15.72 3.01 -2.73
C MET A 9 15.01 4.35 -3.01
N ASP A 10 15.69 5.30 -3.67
CA ASP A 10 15.10 6.60 -3.99
C ASP A 10 13.87 6.48 -4.92
N SER A 11 13.96 5.62 -5.93
CA SER A 11 12.83 5.41 -6.87
C SER A 11 11.68 4.67 -6.20
N HIS A 12 11.99 3.74 -5.32
CA HIS A 12 11.04 2.96 -4.56
C HIS A 12 10.26 3.85 -3.57
N SER A 13 10.98 4.65 -2.77
CA SER A 13 10.36 5.63 -1.85
C SER A 13 9.46 6.63 -2.58
N LEU A 14 9.86 7.11 -3.76
CA LEU A 14 9.04 8.04 -4.55
C LEU A 14 7.72 7.41 -5.05
N ILE A 15 7.71 6.12 -5.35
CA ILE A 15 6.48 5.41 -5.75
C ILE A 15 5.51 5.35 -4.56
N HIS A 16 6.01 4.98 -3.39
CA HIS A 16 5.23 4.95 -2.14
C HIS A 16 4.68 6.32 -1.76
N GLU A 17 5.53 7.35 -1.73
CA GLU A 17 5.12 8.71 -1.40
C GLU A 17 4.04 9.24 -2.34
N ALA A 18 4.20 9.02 -3.65
CA ALA A 18 3.22 9.47 -4.64
C ALA A 18 1.88 8.73 -4.48
N ALA A 19 1.89 7.40 -4.36
CA ALA A 19 0.68 6.62 -4.20
C ALA A 19 -0.05 6.99 -2.89
N LEU A 20 0.65 7.02 -1.77
CA LEU A 20 0.06 7.34 -0.47
C LEU A 20 -0.46 8.78 -0.40
N GLY A 21 0.24 9.74 -1.02
CA GLY A 21 -0.20 11.13 -1.12
C GLY A 21 -1.54 11.26 -1.83
N GLU A 22 -1.66 10.66 -3.01
CA GLU A 22 -2.91 10.62 -3.78
C GLU A 22 -4.05 9.93 -3.00
N ALA A 23 -3.76 8.81 -2.33
CA ALA A 23 -4.74 8.09 -1.52
C ALA A 23 -5.29 8.93 -0.36
N ARG A 24 -4.45 9.75 0.29
CA ARG A 24 -4.86 10.69 1.34
C ARG A 24 -5.79 11.77 0.79
N GLU A 25 -5.43 12.38 -0.34
CA GLU A 25 -6.25 13.43 -0.96
C GLU A 25 -7.65 12.92 -1.34
N LEU A 26 -7.72 11.72 -1.92
CA LEU A 26 -8.99 11.04 -2.24
C LEU A 26 -9.81 10.74 -0.97
N THR A 27 -9.17 10.25 0.09
CA THR A 27 -9.82 9.95 1.36
C THR A 27 -10.36 11.23 2.04
N GLU A 28 -9.64 12.34 1.95
CA GLU A 28 -10.12 13.64 2.44
C GLU A 28 -11.31 14.17 1.62
N LEU A 29 -11.29 14.00 0.29
CA LEU A 29 -12.41 14.35 -0.58
C LEU A 29 -13.66 13.53 -0.20
N LEU A 30 -13.48 12.24 0.08
CA LEU A 30 -14.53 11.35 0.53
C LEU A 30 -15.13 11.82 1.87
N ASP A 31 -14.31 12.08 2.89
CA ASP A 31 -14.79 12.60 4.18
C ASP A 31 -15.59 13.89 3.98
N ARG A 32 -15.06 14.86 3.21
CA ARG A 32 -15.77 16.11 2.93
C ARG A 32 -17.14 15.89 2.28
N SER A 33 -17.25 14.95 1.34
CA SER A 33 -18.54 14.65 0.70
C SER A 33 -19.50 13.92 1.64
N ILE A 34 -19.03 12.99 2.48
CA ILE A 34 -19.83 12.35 3.54
C ILE A 34 -20.37 13.41 4.52
N ARG A 35 -19.51 14.30 5.01
CA ARG A 35 -19.89 15.37 5.98
C ARG A 35 -20.92 16.34 5.43
N LYS A 36 -20.92 16.57 4.12
CA LYS A 36 -21.91 17.43 3.43
C LYS A 36 -23.22 16.70 3.07
N GLY A 37 -23.29 15.38 3.28
CA GLY A 37 -24.42 14.57 2.87
C GLY A 37 -24.50 14.35 1.34
N GLU A 38 -23.41 14.60 0.61
CA GLU A 38 -23.30 14.40 -0.84
C GLU A 38 -23.06 12.91 -1.14
N LEU A 39 -23.99 12.01 -0.76
CA LEU A 39 -23.74 10.56 -0.71
C LEU A 39 -23.48 9.91 -2.08
N GLU A 40 -24.12 10.37 -3.15
CA GLU A 40 -23.86 9.87 -4.51
C GLU A 40 -22.42 10.16 -4.94
N LYS A 41 -21.98 11.41 -4.74
CA LYS A 41 -20.61 11.84 -5.01
C LYS A 41 -19.61 11.16 -4.09
N ALA A 42 -19.94 10.95 -2.81
CA ALA A 42 -19.11 10.19 -1.90
C ALA A 42 -18.92 8.74 -2.40
N ALA A 43 -19.97 8.11 -2.94
CA ALA A 43 -19.86 6.78 -3.53
C ALA A 43 -18.92 6.76 -4.73
N GLU A 44 -19.04 7.72 -5.64
CA GLU A 44 -18.12 7.86 -6.80
C GLU A 44 -16.67 8.02 -6.36
N ILE A 45 -16.40 8.91 -5.40
CA ILE A 45 -15.06 9.11 -4.85
C ILE A 45 -14.54 7.82 -4.21
N ALA A 46 -15.38 7.09 -3.47
CA ALA A 46 -14.99 5.84 -2.84
C ALA A 46 -14.61 4.77 -3.88
N TYR A 47 -15.34 4.63 -4.99
CA TYR A 47 -14.97 3.73 -6.09
C TYR A 47 -13.62 4.12 -6.71
N ILE A 48 -13.41 5.41 -7.00
CA ILE A 48 -12.13 5.91 -7.52
C ILE A 48 -10.98 5.62 -6.54
N THR A 49 -11.24 5.77 -5.23
CA THR A 49 -10.26 5.50 -4.19
C THR A 49 -9.91 4.01 -4.14
N VAL A 50 -10.89 3.10 -4.28
CA VAL A 50 -10.63 1.66 -4.40
C VAL A 50 -9.76 1.35 -5.62
N GLU A 51 -10.13 1.88 -6.80
CA GLU A 51 -9.36 1.66 -8.04
C GLU A 51 -7.91 2.14 -7.92
N HIS A 52 -7.71 3.27 -7.24
CA HIS A 52 -6.38 3.79 -6.94
C HIS A 52 -5.56 2.81 -6.09
N TRP A 53 -6.09 2.33 -4.96
CA TRP A 53 -5.41 1.34 -4.11
C TRP A 53 -5.07 0.05 -4.87
N GLU A 54 -6.01 -0.45 -5.67
CA GLU A 54 -5.81 -1.69 -6.45
C GLU A 54 -4.74 -1.50 -7.54
N ALA A 55 -4.81 -0.41 -8.32
CA ALA A 55 -3.95 -0.19 -9.46
C ALA A 55 -2.55 0.32 -9.10
N ARG A 56 -2.38 0.93 -7.92
CA ARG A 56 -1.12 1.54 -7.47
C ARG A 56 -0.48 0.65 -6.41
N THR A 57 -0.99 0.71 -5.18
CA THR A 57 -0.35 0.07 -4.03
C THR A 57 -0.40 -1.46 -4.09
N LEU A 58 -1.57 -2.06 -4.34
CA LEU A 58 -1.67 -3.53 -4.34
C LEU A 58 -0.99 -4.18 -5.55
N GLN A 59 -0.96 -3.48 -6.68
CA GLN A 59 -0.18 -3.90 -7.86
C GLN A 59 1.34 -3.80 -7.59
N HIS A 60 1.78 -2.78 -6.87
CA HIS A 60 3.17 -2.64 -6.42
C HIS A 60 3.56 -3.77 -5.47
N ALA A 61 2.77 -3.97 -4.42
CA ALA A 61 2.89 -5.07 -3.45
C ALA A 61 3.07 -6.44 -4.12
N SER A 62 2.25 -6.72 -5.13
CA SER A 62 2.34 -7.98 -5.88
C SER A 62 3.65 -8.10 -6.66
N SER A 63 4.16 -6.99 -7.20
CA SER A 63 5.43 -6.96 -7.93
C SER A 63 6.66 -7.13 -7.02
N GLU A 64 6.54 -6.71 -5.75
CA GLU A 64 7.57 -6.93 -4.73
C GLU A 64 7.59 -8.39 -4.28
N GLU A 65 6.42 -8.92 -3.91
CA GLU A 65 6.24 -10.31 -3.49
C GLU A 65 6.73 -11.32 -4.55
N GLU A 66 6.42 -11.08 -5.83
CA GLU A 66 6.80 -11.97 -6.93
C GLU A 66 8.27 -11.85 -7.37
N GLY A 67 8.98 -10.82 -6.92
CA GLY A 67 10.32 -10.55 -7.40
C GLY A 67 11.27 -9.99 -6.37
N LEU A 68 11.09 -8.73 -5.95
CA LEU A 68 12.03 -8.07 -5.03
C LEU A 68 12.29 -8.91 -3.76
N TYR A 69 11.23 -9.39 -3.11
CA TYR A 69 11.35 -10.18 -1.88
C TYR A 69 11.99 -11.56 -2.13
N VAL A 70 11.68 -12.19 -3.26
CA VAL A 70 12.29 -13.47 -3.66
C VAL A 70 13.79 -13.30 -3.90
N GLU A 71 14.18 -12.24 -4.59
CA GLU A 71 15.58 -11.90 -4.87
C GLU A 71 16.33 -11.59 -3.55
N ALA A 72 15.77 -10.74 -2.69
CA ALA A 72 16.34 -10.36 -1.41
C ALA A 72 16.56 -11.58 -0.49
N LEU A 73 15.62 -12.54 -0.44
CA LEU A 73 15.80 -13.80 0.31
C LEU A 73 16.88 -14.70 -0.26
N GLY A 74 17.03 -14.72 -1.59
CA GLY A 74 18.09 -15.47 -2.26
C GLY A 74 19.49 -14.95 -1.92
N ILE A 75 19.62 -13.64 -1.67
CA ILE A 75 20.87 -12.97 -1.31
C ILE A 75 21.12 -13.04 0.20
N LYS A 76 20.10 -12.73 1.01
CA LYS A 76 20.21 -12.59 2.47
C LYS A 76 19.06 -13.31 3.19
N PRO A 77 19.20 -14.62 3.47
CA PRO A 77 18.17 -15.43 4.12
C PRO A 77 17.71 -14.91 5.49
N GLU A 78 18.53 -14.09 6.16
CA GLU A 78 18.21 -13.45 7.44
C GLU A 78 17.04 -12.45 7.33
N LEU A 79 16.70 -11.98 6.12
CA LEU A 79 15.57 -11.10 5.86
C LEU A 79 14.21 -11.82 5.91
N LYS A 80 14.19 -13.15 6.11
CA LYS A 80 12.96 -13.96 6.11
C LYS A 80 11.86 -13.43 7.01
N GLU A 81 12.18 -13.12 8.27
CA GLU A 81 11.17 -12.71 9.24
C GLU A 81 10.56 -11.33 8.91
N VAL A 82 11.37 -10.41 8.37
CA VAL A 82 10.87 -9.09 7.95
C VAL A 82 10.01 -9.22 6.70
N ILE A 83 10.42 -10.01 5.70
CA ILE A 83 9.65 -10.22 4.48
C ILE A 83 8.30 -10.90 4.76
N ILE A 84 8.24 -11.85 5.69
CA ILE A 84 6.98 -12.44 6.15
C ILE A 84 6.05 -11.37 6.73
N SER A 85 6.59 -10.44 7.52
CA SER A 85 5.82 -9.36 8.13
C SER A 85 5.30 -8.37 7.07
N LEU A 86 6.16 -7.94 6.13
CA LEU A 86 5.79 -7.05 5.03
C LEU A 86 4.71 -7.67 4.13
N THR A 87 4.85 -8.97 3.81
CA THR A 87 3.83 -9.71 3.05
C THR A 87 2.50 -9.81 3.82
N ARG A 88 2.54 -9.91 5.16
CA ARG A 88 1.32 -9.89 5.97
C ARG A 88 0.61 -8.54 5.91
N ASP A 89 1.36 -7.44 5.89
CA ASP A 89 0.81 -6.10 5.76
C ASP A 89 0.12 -5.93 4.40
N HIS A 90 0.72 -6.41 3.30
CA HIS A 90 0.05 -6.46 2.00
C HIS A 90 -1.26 -7.24 2.04
N GLN A 91 -1.27 -8.42 2.68
CA GLN A 91 -2.48 -9.21 2.85
C GLN A 91 -3.54 -8.47 3.67
N LEU A 92 -3.14 -7.71 4.70
CA LEU A 92 -4.07 -6.90 5.49
C LEU A 92 -4.67 -5.77 4.65
N MET A 93 -3.86 -5.11 3.82
CA MET A 93 -4.37 -4.10 2.88
C MET A 93 -5.37 -4.69 1.89
N ARG A 94 -5.10 -5.87 1.32
CA ARG A 94 -6.05 -6.60 0.45
C ARG A 94 -7.36 -6.92 1.16
N GLU A 95 -7.29 -7.37 2.42
CA GLU A 95 -8.47 -7.66 3.26
C GLU A 95 -9.31 -6.40 3.48
N ILE A 96 -8.70 -5.28 3.84
CA ILE A 96 -9.42 -4.01 4.08
C ILE A 96 -10.05 -3.48 2.79
N VAL A 97 -9.35 -3.55 1.64
CA VAL A 97 -9.95 -3.21 0.33
C VAL A 97 -11.15 -4.10 0.02
N GLY A 98 -11.08 -5.39 0.36
CA GLY A 98 -12.21 -6.30 0.29
C GLY A 98 -13.41 -5.84 1.10
N GLU A 99 -13.20 -5.48 2.38
CA GLU A 99 -14.26 -4.95 3.25
C GLU A 99 -14.89 -3.66 2.69
N ILE A 100 -14.09 -2.75 2.14
CA ILE A 100 -14.59 -1.52 1.51
C ILE A 100 -15.52 -1.86 0.35
N LYS A 101 -15.12 -2.79 -0.53
CA LYS A 101 -15.92 -3.21 -1.68
C LYS A 101 -17.23 -3.86 -1.24
N GLU A 102 -17.22 -4.64 -0.16
CA GLU A 102 -18.44 -5.20 0.43
C GLU A 102 -19.39 -4.11 0.97
N LEU A 103 -18.85 -3.10 1.66
CA LEU A 103 -19.64 -1.94 2.13
C LEU A 103 -20.25 -1.17 0.95
N LEU A 104 -19.48 -0.92 -0.11
CA LEU A 104 -19.95 -0.27 -1.33
C LEU A 104 -21.06 -1.07 -2.03
N ALA A 105 -20.92 -2.39 -2.14
CA ALA A 105 -21.94 -3.27 -2.72
C ALA A 105 -23.26 -3.25 -1.92
N GLN A 106 -23.19 -2.96 -0.62
CA GLN A 106 -24.35 -2.78 0.24
C GLN A 106 -24.92 -1.35 0.21
N GLY A 107 -24.32 -0.44 -0.56
CA GLY A 107 -24.69 0.99 -0.58
C GLY A 107 -24.31 1.74 0.70
N LYS A 108 -23.42 1.18 1.54
CA LYS A 108 -23.00 1.78 2.80
C LYS A 108 -21.86 2.76 2.58
N VAL A 109 -22.22 4.01 2.33
CA VAL A 109 -21.26 5.12 2.17
C VAL A 109 -21.42 6.07 3.35
N GLY A 110 -20.49 5.96 4.31
CA GLY A 110 -20.52 6.69 5.58
C GLY A 110 -19.27 6.45 6.41
N ASP A 111 -19.32 6.81 7.70
CA ASP A 111 -18.15 6.81 8.60
C ASP A 111 -17.45 5.45 8.70
N GLU A 112 -18.20 4.33 8.62
CA GLU A 112 -17.62 2.98 8.65
C GLU A 112 -16.70 2.71 7.44
N LEU A 113 -17.16 3.07 6.24
CA LEU A 113 -16.39 2.95 5.01
C LEU A 113 -15.18 3.90 5.01
N LEU A 114 -15.38 5.14 5.48
CA LEU A 114 -14.28 6.10 5.63
C LEU A 114 -13.19 5.59 6.58
N ALA A 115 -13.58 4.97 7.70
CA ALA A 115 -12.64 4.42 8.67
C ALA A 115 -11.74 3.31 8.07
N ARG A 116 -12.24 2.54 7.10
CA ARG A 116 -11.42 1.53 6.40
C ARG A 116 -10.36 2.18 5.51
N PHE A 117 -10.69 3.23 4.77
CA PHE A 117 -9.69 3.98 3.99
C PHE A 117 -8.63 4.63 4.89
N GLN A 118 -9.04 5.18 6.01
CA GLN A 118 -8.11 5.73 7.00
C GLN A 118 -7.21 4.65 7.60
N ALA A 119 -7.74 3.45 7.85
CA ALA A 119 -6.94 2.31 8.29
C ALA A 119 -5.91 1.87 7.23
N LEU A 120 -6.29 1.84 5.94
CA LEU A 120 -5.35 1.56 4.84
C LEU A 120 -4.16 2.51 4.85
N ILE A 121 -4.43 3.81 4.96
CA ILE A 121 -3.37 4.85 5.03
C ILE A 121 -2.39 4.54 6.17
N VAL A 122 -2.89 4.22 7.37
CA VAL A 122 -2.04 3.93 8.53
C VAL A 122 -1.23 2.65 8.33
N VAL A 123 -1.82 1.59 7.77
CA VAL A 123 -1.10 0.34 7.50
C VAL A 123 -0.01 0.57 6.46
N ASP A 124 -0.32 1.26 5.35
CA ASP A 124 0.62 1.56 4.28
C ASP A 124 1.79 2.43 4.76
N GLU A 125 1.52 3.46 5.58
CA GLU A 125 2.57 4.27 6.20
C GLU A 125 3.57 3.44 7.03
N LEU A 126 3.06 2.50 7.83
CA LEU A 126 3.88 1.66 8.69
C LEU A 126 4.68 0.66 7.85
N HIS A 127 4.01 0.06 6.86
CA HIS A 127 4.61 -0.86 5.89
C HIS A 127 5.77 -0.19 5.14
N ASN A 128 5.52 0.94 4.48
CA ASN A 128 6.51 1.68 3.68
C ASN A 128 7.74 2.02 4.52
N ARG A 129 7.55 2.46 5.77
CA ARG A 129 8.66 2.76 6.67
C ARG A 129 9.51 1.53 6.98
N ASP A 130 8.88 0.38 7.20
CA ASP A 130 9.58 -0.82 7.63
C ASP A 130 10.22 -1.56 6.44
N GLU A 131 9.64 -1.44 5.24
CA GLU A 131 10.24 -1.86 3.99
C GLU A 131 11.50 -1.05 3.63
N MET A 132 11.46 0.28 3.76
CA MET A 132 12.65 1.10 3.48
C MET A 132 13.84 0.74 4.39
N LYS A 133 13.58 0.36 5.66
CA LYS A 133 14.63 -0.16 6.56
C LYS A 133 15.17 -1.52 6.14
N MET A 134 14.33 -2.35 5.53
CA MET A 134 14.75 -3.65 5.00
C MET A 134 15.66 -3.45 3.78
N LEU A 135 15.28 -2.57 2.86
CA LEU A 135 16.07 -2.21 1.68
C LEU A 135 17.43 -1.59 2.04
N GLU A 136 17.49 -0.70 3.03
CA GLU A 136 18.77 -0.15 3.52
C GLU A 136 19.73 -1.26 3.96
N LYS A 137 19.24 -2.26 4.71
CA LYS A 137 20.02 -3.41 5.17
C LYS A 137 20.42 -4.38 4.06
N GLU A 138 19.72 -4.37 2.93
CA GLU A 138 20.09 -5.12 1.73
C GLU A 138 21.26 -4.42 1.02
N VAL A 139 21.15 -3.11 0.81
CA VAL A 139 22.18 -2.28 0.15
C VAL A 139 23.49 -2.28 0.94
N GLU A 140 23.43 -2.16 2.27
CA GLU A 140 24.63 -2.29 3.13
C GLU A 140 25.34 -3.65 2.93
N GLY A 141 24.57 -4.74 2.78
CA GLY A 141 25.13 -6.08 2.55
C GLY A 141 25.90 -6.17 1.23
N MET A 142 25.37 -5.57 0.15
CA MET A 142 26.04 -5.57 -1.16
C MET A 142 27.35 -4.76 -1.18
N LEU A 143 27.50 -3.77 -0.27
CA LEU A 143 28.69 -2.94 -0.15
C LEU A 143 29.79 -3.57 0.72
N HIS A 144 29.41 -4.43 1.67
CA HIS A 144 30.35 -5.10 2.58
C HIS A 144 30.91 -6.44 2.05
N ASP A 145 30.29 -7.04 1.03
CA ASP A 145 30.76 -8.25 0.35
C ASP A 145 31.65 -7.97 -0.89
N LYS A 146 32.19 -6.75 -1.03
CA LYS A 146 33.21 -6.37 -2.02
C LYS A 146 34.54 -6.03 -1.37
#